data_AF-D0W4L4-F1
#
_entry.id   AF-D0W4L4-F1
#
_cell.length_a   1.000
_cell.length_b   1.000
_cell.length_c   1.000
_cell.angle_alpha   90.00
_cell.angle_beta   90.00
_cell.angle_gamma   90.00
#
_symmetry.space_group_name_H-M   'P 1'
#
loop_
_entity.id
_entity.type
_entity.pdbx_description
1 polymer ?
#
loop_
_entity_poly.entity_id
_entity_poly.type
_entity_poly.pdbx_seq_one_letter_code
_entity_poly.pdbx_strand_id
1 'polypeptide(L)'
;MPLPSAFHAAEESSTLLDKVIDDILRQPVGVLGITAKDPLSFARPRWFSGMYRLLQLILRLLPLPQEGSKQVHIFIEQRGGFNADTDLQILKQLLLSELQSIDETRFSQFGLSLEIVPKGGHPNLAHVDALAHCWGGSSAKQRLAKAKFKGHCFLTPESGNLERIFSALDGKSALKPHDWFEAAGALSGEPEHSLLRETMQQLGERCRTQPEIWQNYLQEVRRRLNEKDYQAQTLDEILGWLQTYSPAENKLPPLLQLRFQAAHLASDNHQGRMNLTTVQNLLDLGESLKYEAAPEVAQIYNRLAVAATNIYEFGYAGQILQHARTLPEIAVGRQQYGRLQSSIGQINAFTGEHRMAESYFTQAIETFTKLSDPAAARKDIRQTLLYRLHNAADAAAPWETVQPIATSLFGSDLNKAANKFSVGTDDRFSHHALLRLFAAYPQQTESARKTYLDNEPRWQNGEGHPWQLIQLWRGWLAHFSGNDFIAAQSLNLALNAEAGGLTLQWITLTTAVLAERLGLNKSCPYPIASESTRLQAEFPQAPHADLQTLRQTAAQSEELLAALKTCLPFNFK
;
A
#
# COMPACT_ATOMS: atom_id res chain seq x y z
N MET A 1 -1.87 32.88 -18.55
CA MET A 1 -1.66 33.76 -19.72
C MET A 1 -2.93 34.54 -20.06
N PRO A 2 -2.86 35.81 -20.51
CA PRO A 2 -4.02 36.53 -21.05
C PRO A 2 -4.47 35.90 -22.38
N LEU A 3 -5.78 35.72 -22.56
CA LEU A 3 -6.36 35.23 -23.80
C LEU A 3 -7.04 36.39 -24.58
N PRO A 4 -7.14 36.29 -25.91
CA PRO A 4 -7.84 37.29 -26.72
C PRO A 4 -9.30 37.47 -26.29
N SER A 5 -9.82 38.69 -26.40
CA SER A 5 -11.24 38.97 -26.11
C SER A 5 -12.21 38.22 -27.04
N ALA A 6 -11.78 37.85 -28.25
CA ALA A 6 -12.54 37.06 -29.21
C ALA A 6 -12.27 35.55 -29.15
N PHE A 7 -11.58 35.06 -28.11
CA PHE A 7 -11.25 33.64 -27.97
C PHE A 7 -12.50 32.75 -28.05
N HIS A 8 -12.44 31.71 -28.87
CA HIS A 8 -13.45 30.67 -28.92
C HIS A 8 -12.81 29.30 -29.06
N ALA A 9 -12.93 28.47 -28.03
CA ALA A 9 -12.18 27.23 -27.92
C ALA A 9 -12.39 26.24 -29.08
N ALA A 10 -13.55 26.29 -29.76
CA ALA A 10 -13.84 25.45 -30.93
C ALA A 10 -13.03 25.84 -32.19
N GLU A 11 -12.49 27.05 -32.25
CA GLU A 11 -11.74 27.60 -33.37
C GLU A 11 -10.22 27.53 -33.15
N GLU A 12 -9.79 27.08 -31.97
CA GLU A 12 -8.40 27.16 -31.53
C GLU A 12 -7.63 25.84 -31.72
N SER A 13 -6.31 25.96 -31.82
CA SER A 13 -5.45 24.78 -31.96
C SER A 13 -5.37 23.95 -30.67
N SER A 14 -5.24 22.63 -30.83
CA SER A 14 -5.06 21.70 -29.70
C SER A 14 -3.88 22.07 -28.79
N THR A 15 -2.77 22.54 -29.37
CA THR A 15 -1.56 22.97 -28.64
C THR A 15 -1.81 24.19 -27.77
N LEU A 16 -2.59 25.16 -28.27
CA LEU A 16 -2.94 26.34 -27.49
C LEU A 16 -3.85 25.96 -26.32
N LEU A 17 -4.85 25.10 -26.57
CA LEU A 17 -5.73 24.59 -25.52
C LEU A 17 -4.94 23.86 -24.42
N ASP A 18 -3.98 23.00 -24.78
CA ASP A 18 -3.12 22.32 -23.81
C ASP A 18 -2.35 23.32 -22.95
N LYS A 19 -1.76 24.34 -23.57
CA LYS A 19 -1.06 25.42 -22.86
C LYS A 19 -1.97 26.20 -21.91
N VAL A 20 -3.22 26.46 -22.31
CA VAL A 20 -4.21 27.13 -21.45
C VAL A 20 -4.54 26.27 -20.23
N ILE A 21 -4.74 24.96 -20.40
CA ILE A 21 -5.01 24.03 -19.30
C ILE A 21 -3.80 23.92 -18.36
N ASP A 22 -2.59 23.79 -18.90
CA ASP A 22 -1.35 23.76 -18.10
C ASP A 22 -1.15 25.07 -17.31
N ASP A 23 -1.47 26.20 -17.91
CA ASP A 23 -1.45 27.49 -17.23
C ASP A 23 -2.45 27.52 -16.07
N ILE A 24 -3.68 27.06 -16.27
CA ILE A 24 -4.71 26.99 -15.21
C ILE A 24 -4.22 26.13 -14.04
N LEU A 25 -3.62 24.96 -14.32
CA LEU A 25 -3.08 24.04 -13.31
C LEU A 25 -1.92 24.64 -12.50
N ARG A 26 -1.25 25.68 -13.01
CA ARG A 26 -0.13 26.38 -12.34
C ARG A 26 -0.56 27.63 -11.58
N GLN A 27 -1.81 28.06 -11.72
CA GLN A 27 -2.34 29.24 -11.04
C GLN A 27 -3.10 28.84 -9.77
N PRO A 28 -3.18 29.73 -8.76
CA PRO A 28 -3.97 29.49 -7.56
C PRO A 28 -5.46 29.71 -7.83
N VAL A 29 -6.03 28.94 -8.75
CA VAL A 29 -7.42 29.04 -9.19
C VAL A 29 -8.15 27.71 -9.00
N GLY A 30 -9.38 27.79 -8.46
CA GLY A 30 -10.26 26.64 -8.37
C GLY A 30 -11.07 26.45 -9.66
N VAL A 31 -11.21 25.21 -10.10
CA VAL A 31 -12.05 24.84 -11.25
C VAL A 31 -13.16 23.92 -10.77
N LEU A 32 -14.41 24.26 -11.09
CA LEU A 32 -15.57 23.42 -10.81
C LEU A 32 -16.49 23.38 -12.01
N GLY A 33 -17.00 22.20 -12.33
CA GLY A 33 -17.97 22.01 -13.39
C GLY A 33 -19.04 21.00 -13.00
N ILE A 34 -20.27 21.25 -13.44
CA ILE A 34 -21.38 20.29 -13.42
C ILE A 34 -21.94 20.12 -14.83
N THR A 35 -22.41 18.92 -15.17
CA THR A 35 -23.10 18.71 -16.45
C THR A 35 -24.54 19.20 -16.35
N ALA A 36 -25.05 19.83 -17.42
CA ALA A 36 -26.45 20.22 -17.48
C ALA A 36 -27.40 19.00 -17.46
N LYS A 37 -26.92 17.79 -17.77
CA LYS A 37 -27.70 16.55 -17.72
C LYS A 37 -27.70 15.88 -16.34
N ASP A 38 -27.16 16.55 -15.33
CA ASP A 38 -27.04 15.99 -13.99
C ASP A 38 -28.44 15.84 -13.34
N PRO A 39 -28.74 14.69 -12.70
CA PRO A 39 -30.00 14.48 -11.97
C PRO A 39 -30.30 15.56 -10.93
N LEU A 40 -29.26 16.19 -10.35
CA LEU A 40 -29.39 17.31 -9.41
C LEU A 40 -29.75 18.64 -10.08
N SER A 41 -29.65 18.74 -11.40
CA SER A 41 -30.02 19.94 -12.17
C SER A 41 -31.52 19.97 -12.53
N PHE A 42 -32.34 19.15 -11.87
CA PHE A 42 -33.77 18.89 -12.12
C PHE A 42 -34.03 17.92 -13.28
N ALA A 43 -35.18 17.22 -13.25
CA ALA A 43 -35.56 16.22 -14.26
C ALA A 43 -35.68 16.78 -15.70
N ARG A 44 -35.78 18.11 -15.85
CA ARG A 44 -35.74 18.84 -17.13
C ARG A 44 -34.88 20.10 -16.97
N PRO A 45 -33.56 19.96 -16.98
CA PRO A 45 -32.64 21.04 -16.64
C PRO A 45 -32.70 22.14 -17.69
N ARG A 46 -32.81 23.39 -17.25
CA ARG A 46 -32.63 24.58 -18.10
C ARG A 46 -31.31 25.28 -17.74
N TRP A 47 -30.82 26.14 -18.63
CA TRP A 47 -29.52 26.80 -18.42
C TRP A 47 -29.45 27.53 -17.07
N PHE A 48 -30.49 28.29 -16.72
CA PHE A 48 -30.54 29.06 -15.47
C PHE A 48 -30.58 28.18 -14.21
N SER A 49 -31.20 27.00 -14.28
CA SER A 49 -31.24 26.07 -13.12
C SER A 49 -29.88 25.40 -12.89
N GLY A 50 -29.17 25.05 -13.96
CA GLY A 50 -27.79 24.58 -13.87
C GLY A 50 -26.85 25.67 -13.34
N MET A 51 -26.99 26.90 -13.84
CA MET A 51 -26.24 28.05 -13.34
C MET A 51 -26.46 28.27 -11.84
N TYR A 52 -27.72 28.29 -11.38
CA TYR A 52 -28.04 28.41 -9.97
C TYR A 52 -27.35 27.33 -9.12
N ARG A 53 -27.41 26.07 -9.55
CA ARG A 53 -26.80 24.95 -8.82
C ARG A 53 -25.27 25.06 -8.75
N LEU A 54 -24.65 25.51 -9.83
CA LEU A 54 -23.20 25.75 -9.86
C LEU A 54 -22.82 26.89 -8.90
N LEU A 55 -23.59 27.98 -8.87
CA LEU A 55 -23.37 29.09 -7.94
C LEU A 55 -23.49 28.66 -6.49
N GLN A 56 -24.49 27.82 -6.16
CA GLN A 56 -24.63 27.25 -4.82
C GLN A 56 -23.36 26.49 -4.39
N LEU A 57 -22.81 25.64 -5.27
CA LEU A 57 -21.59 24.89 -4.97
C LEU A 57 -20.37 25.81 -4.81
N ILE A 58 -20.13 26.68 -5.80
CA ILE A 58 -18.95 27.56 -5.81
C ILE A 58 -18.93 28.40 -4.53
N LEU A 59 -20.04 29.06 -4.21
CA LEU A 59 -20.12 29.96 -3.05
C LEU A 59 -19.85 29.25 -1.72
N ARG A 60 -20.23 27.97 -1.59
CA ARG A 60 -19.95 27.15 -0.40
C ARG A 60 -18.50 26.70 -0.31
N LEU A 61 -17.83 26.53 -1.44
CA LEU A 61 -16.44 26.07 -1.52
C LEU A 61 -15.42 27.20 -1.43
N LEU A 62 -15.83 28.46 -1.61
CA LEU A 62 -14.91 29.59 -1.54
C LEU A 62 -14.23 29.66 -0.16
N PRO A 63 -12.90 29.84 -0.09
CA PRO A 63 -12.15 29.94 1.17
C PRO A 63 -12.37 31.32 1.81
N LEU A 64 -13.60 31.56 2.26
CA LEU A 64 -13.99 32.80 2.91
C LEU A 64 -13.50 32.80 4.37
N PRO A 65 -12.98 33.92 4.89
CA PRO A 65 -12.67 34.05 6.31
C PRO A 65 -13.94 33.83 7.14
N GLN A 66 -13.83 33.44 8.41
CA GLN A 66 -15.00 33.25 9.29
C GLN A 66 -15.65 34.58 9.68
N GLU A 67 -14.84 35.61 9.94
CA GLU A 67 -15.31 36.95 10.34
C GLU A 67 -14.91 38.03 9.34
N GLY A 68 -15.51 39.22 9.46
CA GLY A 68 -15.19 40.41 8.67
C GLY A 68 -15.99 40.55 7.37
N SER A 69 -15.82 41.68 6.69
CA SER A 69 -16.52 41.95 5.42
C SER A 69 -15.91 41.16 4.27
N LYS A 70 -16.78 40.58 3.44
CA LYS A 70 -16.41 39.67 2.34
C LYS A 70 -17.15 40.13 1.09
N GLN A 71 -16.46 40.18 -0.05
CA GLN A 71 -17.06 40.56 -1.33
C GLN A 71 -16.74 39.50 -2.38
N VAL A 72 -17.78 39.02 -3.07
CA VAL A 72 -17.66 38.08 -4.18
C VAL A 72 -18.35 38.67 -5.39
N HIS A 73 -17.59 38.76 -6.49
CA HIS A 73 -18.08 39.20 -7.79
C HIS A 73 -18.11 38.01 -8.75
N ILE A 74 -19.27 37.75 -9.34
CA ILE A 74 -19.47 36.65 -10.27
C ILE A 74 -19.86 37.22 -11.62
N PHE A 75 -19.02 36.93 -12.61
CA PHE A 75 -19.25 37.27 -14.01
C PHE A 75 -19.73 36.04 -14.76
N ILE A 76 -20.88 36.17 -15.42
CA ILE A 76 -21.56 35.09 -16.13
C ILE A 76 -21.56 35.43 -17.61
N GLU A 77 -21.03 34.54 -18.45
CA GLU A 77 -21.07 34.76 -19.89
C GLU A 77 -22.52 34.72 -20.42
N GLN A 78 -22.88 35.72 -21.21
CA GLN A 78 -24.19 35.85 -21.86
C GLN A 78 -24.55 34.61 -22.67
N ARG A 79 -25.79 34.14 -22.52
CA ARG A 79 -26.33 33.02 -23.30
C ARG A 79 -27.77 33.26 -23.73
N GLY A 80 -28.01 33.22 -25.04
CA GLY A 80 -29.35 33.40 -25.60
C GLY A 80 -29.95 34.76 -25.23
N GLY A 81 -31.17 34.75 -24.68
CA GLY A 81 -31.88 35.96 -24.26
C GLY A 81 -31.45 36.55 -22.91
N PHE A 82 -30.52 35.91 -22.18
CA PHE A 82 -30.01 36.43 -20.91
C PHE A 82 -28.77 37.30 -21.18
N ASN A 83 -28.89 38.61 -20.96
CA ASN A 83 -27.91 39.64 -21.29
C ASN A 83 -27.64 40.56 -20.07
N ALA A 84 -26.86 41.63 -20.26
CA ALA A 84 -26.52 42.59 -19.20
C ALA A 84 -27.74 43.27 -18.53
N ASP A 85 -28.88 43.35 -19.22
CA ASP A 85 -30.12 43.93 -18.69
C ASP A 85 -30.94 42.94 -17.85
N THR A 86 -30.49 41.69 -17.74
CA THR A 86 -31.19 40.66 -16.98
C THR A 86 -31.05 40.93 -15.48
N ASP A 87 -32.19 41.14 -14.79
CA ASP A 87 -32.20 41.35 -13.35
C ASP A 87 -31.89 40.05 -12.58
N LEU A 88 -30.76 40.04 -11.87
CA LEU A 88 -30.31 38.94 -11.01
C LEU A 88 -30.55 39.18 -9.51
N GLN A 89 -31.28 40.24 -9.11
CA GLN A 89 -31.50 40.57 -7.70
C GLN A 89 -32.22 39.47 -6.93
N ILE A 90 -33.25 38.85 -7.53
CA ILE A 90 -33.99 37.74 -6.89
C ILE A 90 -33.06 36.55 -6.64
N LEU A 91 -32.23 36.21 -7.63
CA LEU A 91 -31.26 35.13 -7.52
C LEU A 91 -30.24 35.41 -6.42
N LYS A 92 -29.72 36.64 -6.39
CA LYS A 92 -28.79 37.11 -5.36
C LYS A 92 -29.39 37.00 -3.96
N GLN A 93 -30.62 37.49 -3.76
CA GLN A 93 -31.30 37.44 -2.46
C GLN A 93 -31.53 36.00 -2.00
N LEU A 94 -31.93 35.12 -2.91
CA LEU A 94 -32.13 33.70 -2.62
C LEU A 94 -30.81 33.04 -2.18
N LEU A 95 -29.73 33.23 -2.94
CA LEU A 95 -28.40 32.70 -2.59
C LEU A 95 -27.92 33.23 -1.24
N LEU A 96 -28.08 34.52 -0.97
CA LEU A 96 -27.66 35.12 0.30
C LEU A 96 -28.43 34.53 1.49
N SER A 97 -29.75 34.40 1.36
CA SER A 97 -30.61 33.82 2.39
C SER A 97 -30.24 32.35 2.66
N GLU A 98 -30.03 31.56 1.60
CA GLU A 98 -29.61 30.17 1.73
C GLU A 98 -28.26 30.04 2.44
N LEU A 99 -27.25 30.80 2.00
CA LEU A 99 -25.90 30.77 2.59
C LEU A 99 -25.91 31.18 4.06
N GLN A 100 -26.61 32.27 4.41
CA GLN A 100 -26.76 32.70 5.81
C GLN A 100 -27.51 31.66 6.64
N SER A 101 -28.50 30.97 6.05
CA SER A 101 -29.19 29.90 6.74
C SER A 101 -28.28 28.71 7.04
N ILE A 102 -27.25 28.47 6.22
CA ILE A 102 -26.28 27.37 6.35
C ILE A 102 -25.26 27.67 7.45
N ASP A 103 -24.65 28.85 7.41
CA ASP A 103 -23.63 29.29 8.36
C ASP A 103 -23.69 30.80 8.53
N GLU A 104 -24.44 31.24 9.55
CA GLU A 104 -24.69 32.65 9.82
C GLU A 104 -23.39 33.42 10.06
N THR A 105 -22.44 32.81 10.78
CA THR A 105 -21.17 33.47 11.12
C THR A 105 -20.33 33.67 9.86
N ARG A 106 -20.11 32.60 9.10
CA ARG A 106 -19.32 32.63 7.86
C ARG A 106 -19.92 33.54 6.79
N PHE A 107 -21.23 33.64 6.69
CA PHE A 107 -21.89 34.48 5.67
C PHE A 107 -22.45 35.80 6.24
N SER A 108 -22.08 36.14 7.48
CA SER A 108 -22.30 37.47 8.03
C SER A 108 -21.52 38.50 7.20
N GLN A 109 -22.14 39.67 6.96
CA GLN A 109 -21.53 40.77 6.20
C GLN A 109 -21.01 40.36 4.80
N PHE A 110 -21.62 39.34 4.20
CA PHE A 110 -21.26 38.82 2.87
C PHE A 110 -21.95 39.62 1.75
N GLY A 111 -21.14 40.28 0.92
CA GLY A 111 -21.60 40.97 -0.28
C GLY A 111 -21.44 40.10 -1.52
N LEU A 112 -22.53 39.90 -2.25
CA LEU A 112 -22.58 39.18 -3.51
C LEU A 112 -22.96 40.12 -4.66
N SER A 113 -22.17 40.11 -5.73
CA SER A 113 -22.42 40.78 -7.00
C SER A 113 -22.51 39.72 -8.10
N LEU A 114 -23.58 39.77 -8.88
CA LEU A 114 -23.82 38.90 -10.03
C LEU A 114 -24.02 39.79 -11.26
N GLU A 115 -23.28 39.53 -12.33
CA GLU A 115 -23.39 40.28 -13.58
C GLU A 115 -23.33 39.32 -14.78
N ILE A 116 -24.24 39.52 -15.74
CA ILE A 116 -24.13 38.87 -17.05
C ILE A 116 -23.32 39.78 -17.96
N VAL A 117 -22.19 39.28 -18.45
CA VAL A 117 -21.29 40.03 -19.32
C VAL A 117 -21.33 39.47 -20.74
N PRO A 118 -21.20 40.32 -21.77
CA PRO A 118 -21.09 39.86 -23.15
C PRO A 118 -19.82 39.02 -23.33
N LYS A 119 -19.79 38.20 -24.40
CA LYS A 119 -18.60 37.43 -24.76
C LYS A 119 -17.41 38.39 -24.95
N GLY A 120 -16.29 38.08 -24.29
CA GLY A 120 -15.10 38.96 -24.26
C GLY A 120 -15.19 40.13 -23.28
N GLY A 121 -16.28 40.28 -22.53
CA GLY A 121 -16.48 41.35 -21.55
C GLY A 121 -15.68 41.20 -20.25
N HIS A 122 -15.09 40.02 -20.00
CA HIS A 122 -14.21 39.77 -18.86
C HIS A 122 -13.02 38.88 -19.28
N PRO A 123 -11.77 39.22 -18.89
CA PRO A 123 -10.55 38.58 -19.40
C PRO A 123 -10.43 37.08 -19.08
N ASN A 124 -11.10 36.62 -18.02
CA ASN A 124 -11.02 35.22 -17.56
C ASN A 124 -12.09 34.29 -18.16
N LEU A 125 -13.08 34.82 -18.89
CA LEU A 125 -14.15 33.98 -19.45
C LEU A 125 -13.66 33.08 -20.58
N ALA A 126 -12.64 33.52 -21.33
CA ALA A 126 -11.98 32.72 -22.34
C ALA A 126 -11.40 31.40 -21.76
N HIS A 127 -10.88 31.41 -20.53
CA HIS A 127 -10.41 30.21 -19.84
C HIS A 127 -11.55 29.25 -19.49
N VAL A 128 -12.72 29.79 -19.15
CA VAL A 128 -13.93 28.99 -18.88
C VAL A 128 -14.43 28.30 -20.15
N ASP A 129 -14.43 29.00 -21.30
CA ASP A 129 -14.76 28.39 -22.61
C ASP A 129 -13.79 27.25 -22.96
N ALA A 130 -12.48 27.44 -22.75
CA ALA A 130 -11.48 26.39 -22.95
C ALA A 130 -11.74 25.16 -22.08
N LEU A 131 -12.05 25.35 -20.79
CA LEU A 131 -12.39 24.29 -19.85
C LEU A 131 -13.67 23.54 -20.25
N ALA A 132 -14.73 24.27 -20.60
CA ALA A 132 -16.01 23.70 -21.02
C ALA A 132 -15.88 22.91 -22.34
N HIS A 133 -15.12 23.43 -23.31
CA HIS A 133 -14.81 22.74 -24.55
C HIS A 133 -14.04 21.44 -24.31
N CYS A 134 -13.06 21.47 -23.39
CA CYS A 134 -12.32 20.28 -22.99
C CYS A 134 -13.22 19.23 -22.32
N TRP A 135 -14.34 19.61 -21.71
CA TRP A 135 -15.25 18.63 -21.12
C TRP A 135 -16.13 17.92 -22.17
N GLY A 136 -16.60 18.64 -23.19
CA GLY A 136 -17.57 18.14 -24.17
C GLY A 136 -17.00 17.45 -25.42
N GLY A 137 -15.71 17.63 -25.75
CA GLY A 137 -15.12 17.23 -27.05
C GLY A 137 -14.46 15.84 -27.08
N SER A 138 -14.50 15.16 -28.24
CA SER A 138 -13.84 13.86 -28.46
C SER A 138 -12.31 13.92 -28.42
N SER A 139 -11.70 15.02 -28.86
CA SER A 139 -10.25 15.27 -28.80
C SER A 139 -9.74 15.59 -27.39
N ALA A 140 -10.64 15.84 -26.44
CA ALA A 140 -10.30 16.31 -25.10
C ALA A 140 -10.16 15.20 -24.06
N LYS A 141 -10.45 13.94 -24.43
CA LYS A 141 -10.35 12.78 -23.54
C LYS A 141 -8.93 12.59 -22.95
N GLN A 142 -7.89 12.83 -23.76
CA GLN A 142 -6.49 12.78 -23.29
C GLN A 142 -6.14 13.97 -22.37
N ARG A 143 -6.65 15.18 -22.65
CA ARG A 143 -6.41 16.39 -21.84
C ARG A 143 -7.03 16.26 -20.45
N LEU A 144 -8.28 15.82 -20.38
CA LEU A 144 -8.99 15.60 -19.12
C LEU A 144 -8.32 14.52 -18.25
N ALA A 145 -7.77 13.47 -18.88
CA ALA A 145 -7.06 12.42 -18.17
C ALA A 145 -5.74 12.94 -17.57
N LYS A 146 -4.99 13.76 -18.31
CA LYS A 146 -3.75 14.38 -17.81
C LYS A 146 -4.01 15.42 -16.71
N ALA A 147 -5.04 16.25 -16.89
CA ALA A 147 -5.40 17.29 -15.92
C ALA A 147 -6.16 16.76 -14.69
N LYS A 148 -6.63 15.50 -14.73
CA LYS A 148 -7.44 14.86 -13.67
C LYS A 148 -8.67 15.68 -13.24
N PHE A 149 -9.29 16.43 -14.16
CA PHE A 149 -10.51 17.20 -13.84
C PHE A 149 -11.76 16.33 -13.78
N LYS A 150 -11.94 15.41 -14.74
CA LYS A 150 -13.15 14.58 -14.86
C LYS A 150 -13.29 13.64 -13.67
N GLY A 151 -14.44 13.68 -13.00
CA GLY A 151 -14.75 12.87 -11.82
C GLY A 151 -14.29 13.48 -10.49
N HIS A 152 -13.37 14.46 -10.52
CA HIS A 152 -12.78 15.07 -9.31
C HIS A 152 -13.26 16.51 -9.09
N CYS A 153 -13.31 17.32 -10.15
CA CYS A 153 -13.86 18.68 -10.11
C CYS A 153 -14.81 18.99 -11.28
N PHE A 154 -14.81 18.17 -12.33
CA PHE A 154 -15.85 18.09 -13.36
C PHE A 154 -16.76 16.92 -13.03
N LEU A 155 -17.85 17.23 -12.35
CA LEU A 155 -18.69 16.24 -11.69
C LEU A 155 -19.61 15.55 -12.71
N THR A 156 -19.62 14.22 -12.68
CA THR A 156 -20.44 13.39 -13.59
C THR A 156 -21.56 12.68 -12.85
N PRO A 157 -22.72 12.43 -13.50
CA PRO A 157 -23.89 11.82 -12.88
C PRO A 157 -23.62 10.42 -12.33
N GLU A 158 -22.71 9.67 -12.96
CA GLU A 158 -22.40 8.29 -12.57
C GLU A 158 -21.59 8.20 -11.27
N SER A 159 -21.13 9.32 -10.71
CA SER A 159 -20.20 9.29 -9.57
C SER A 159 -20.87 9.08 -8.20
N GLY A 160 -22.17 9.36 -8.02
CA GLY A 160 -22.87 9.25 -6.71
C GLY A 160 -22.31 10.12 -5.57
N ASN A 161 -21.12 10.70 -5.74
CA ASN A 161 -20.35 11.46 -4.75
C ASN A 161 -20.91 12.86 -4.53
N LEU A 162 -21.63 13.39 -5.52
CA LEU A 162 -22.17 14.74 -5.54
C LEU A 162 -23.21 14.99 -4.44
N GLU A 163 -24.18 14.10 -4.23
CA GLU A 163 -25.19 14.21 -3.17
C GLU A 163 -24.57 14.14 -1.77
N ARG A 164 -23.50 13.35 -1.62
CA ARG A 164 -22.71 13.23 -0.39
C ARG A 164 -21.90 14.51 -0.15
N ILE A 165 -21.26 15.05 -1.18
CA ILE A 165 -20.56 16.34 -1.14
C ILE A 165 -21.53 17.48 -0.74
N PHE A 166 -22.73 17.53 -1.33
CA PHE A 166 -23.76 18.51 -0.96
C PHE A 166 -24.19 18.38 0.51
N SER A 167 -24.46 17.16 0.96
CA SER A 167 -24.87 16.89 2.35
C SER A 167 -23.77 17.22 3.36
N ALA A 168 -22.50 17.01 3.01
CA ALA A 168 -21.36 17.37 3.85
C ALA A 168 -21.15 18.90 3.95
N LEU A 169 -21.35 19.62 2.82
CA LEU A 169 -21.16 21.07 2.71
C LEU A 169 -22.31 21.90 3.33
N ASP A 170 -23.50 21.31 3.51
CA ASP A 170 -24.69 22.02 4.01
C ASP A 170 -24.59 22.47 5.48
N GLY A 171 -23.54 22.08 6.22
CA GLY A 171 -23.21 22.59 7.56
C GLY A 171 -24.17 22.17 8.69
N LYS A 172 -25.46 22.00 8.41
CA LYS A 172 -26.52 21.72 9.39
C LYS A 172 -26.57 20.28 9.89
N SER A 173 -26.18 19.33 9.04
CA SER A 173 -26.22 17.90 9.36
C SER A 173 -24.94 17.26 8.85
N ALA A 174 -24.34 16.43 9.70
CA ALA A 174 -23.20 15.63 9.32
C ALA A 174 -23.59 14.63 8.21
N LEU A 175 -22.63 14.17 7.41
CA LEU A 175 -22.85 13.01 6.54
C LEU A 175 -23.39 11.86 7.37
N LYS A 176 -24.34 11.09 6.81
CA LYS A 176 -24.74 9.83 7.44
C LYS A 176 -23.52 8.91 7.54
N PRO A 177 -23.38 8.12 8.61
CA PRO A 177 -22.17 7.32 8.81
C PRO A 177 -21.83 6.38 7.65
N HIS A 178 -22.85 5.78 7.02
CA HIS A 178 -22.64 4.95 5.82
C HIS A 178 -22.03 5.74 4.65
N ASP A 179 -22.58 6.92 4.34
CA ASP A 179 -22.11 7.76 3.23
C ASP A 179 -20.72 8.33 3.52
N TRP A 180 -20.44 8.66 4.78
CA TRP A 180 -19.10 9.05 5.22
C TRP A 180 -18.07 7.92 5.03
N PHE A 181 -18.43 6.68 5.37
CA PHE A 181 -17.53 5.53 5.22
C PHE A 181 -17.12 5.31 3.76
N GLU A 182 -18.08 5.37 2.83
CA GLU A 182 -17.82 5.29 1.39
C GLU A 182 -16.96 6.46 0.90
N ALA A 183 -17.27 7.68 1.34
CA ALA A 183 -16.54 8.89 0.96
C ALA A 183 -15.09 8.87 1.46
N ALA A 184 -14.86 8.51 2.72
CA ALA A 184 -13.53 8.37 3.31
C ALA A 184 -12.72 7.27 2.61
N GLY A 185 -13.37 6.16 2.26
CA GLY A 185 -12.73 5.07 1.52
C GLY A 185 -12.27 5.44 0.10
N ALA A 186 -12.98 6.35 -0.56
CA ALA A 186 -12.64 6.81 -1.90
C ALA A 186 -11.44 7.78 -1.94
N LEU A 187 -11.01 8.35 -0.80
CA LEU A 187 -9.97 9.38 -0.75
C LEU A 187 -8.64 8.92 -1.36
N SER A 188 -8.26 7.65 -1.20
CA SER A 188 -7.00 7.12 -1.77
C SER A 188 -6.88 7.28 -3.29
N GLY A 189 -8.02 7.31 -4.02
CA GLY A 189 -8.07 7.52 -5.47
C GLY A 189 -8.17 8.98 -5.90
N GLU A 190 -8.30 9.92 -4.96
CA GLU A 190 -8.56 11.33 -5.24
C GLU A 190 -7.27 12.16 -5.33
N PRO A 191 -7.14 13.09 -6.30
CA PRO A 191 -6.12 14.13 -6.31
C PRO A 191 -6.14 14.99 -5.04
N GLU A 192 -5.00 15.54 -4.64
CA GLU A 192 -4.81 16.31 -3.40
C GLU A 192 -5.82 17.47 -3.22
N HIS A 193 -6.14 18.17 -4.30
CA HIS A 193 -7.09 19.30 -4.30
C HIS A 193 -8.43 18.96 -4.94
N SER A 194 -8.86 17.70 -4.87
CA SER A 194 -10.18 17.32 -5.36
C SER A 194 -11.29 17.83 -4.45
N LEU A 195 -12.49 17.99 -5.03
CA LEU A 195 -13.65 18.45 -4.28
C LEU A 195 -13.97 17.55 -3.08
N LEU A 196 -13.81 16.22 -3.25
CA LEU A 196 -14.08 15.26 -2.19
C LEU A 196 -13.07 15.42 -1.04
N ARG A 197 -11.78 15.59 -1.33
CA ARG A 197 -10.75 15.80 -0.29
C ARG A 197 -11.02 17.07 0.52
N GLU A 198 -11.27 18.18 -0.16
CA GLU A 198 -11.58 19.47 0.49
C GLU A 198 -12.82 19.37 1.38
N THR A 199 -13.88 18.73 0.87
CA THR A 199 -15.13 18.54 1.63
C THR A 199 -14.93 17.64 2.84
N MET A 200 -14.17 16.56 2.69
CA MET A 200 -13.85 15.64 3.78
C MET A 200 -12.90 16.27 4.82
N GLN A 201 -12.01 17.17 4.40
CA GLN A 201 -11.19 17.97 5.32
C GLN A 201 -12.07 18.91 6.15
N GLN A 202 -12.99 19.65 5.52
CA GLN A 202 -13.92 20.53 6.23
C GLN A 202 -14.80 19.75 7.23
N LEU A 203 -15.32 18.59 6.84
CA LEU A 203 -16.05 17.69 7.74
C LEU A 203 -15.16 17.22 8.90
N GLY A 204 -13.89 16.93 8.63
CA GLY A 204 -12.90 16.55 9.65
C GLY A 204 -12.62 17.67 10.65
N GLU A 205 -12.43 18.91 10.20
CA GLU A 205 -12.26 20.05 11.09
C GLU A 205 -13.51 20.29 11.97
N ARG A 206 -14.71 20.03 11.44
CA ARG A 206 -15.94 20.02 12.24
C ARG A 206 -15.94 18.93 13.31
N CYS A 207 -15.49 17.71 12.99
CA CYS A 207 -15.38 16.63 13.97
C CYS A 207 -14.53 17.03 15.19
N ARG A 208 -13.49 17.85 15.02
CA ARG A 208 -12.65 18.32 16.13
C ARG A 208 -13.41 19.19 17.14
N THR A 209 -14.41 19.94 16.69
CA THR A 209 -15.22 20.84 17.53
C THR A 209 -16.59 20.26 17.91
N GLN A 210 -17.05 19.21 17.21
CA GLN A 210 -18.32 18.51 17.42
C GLN A 210 -18.07 17.00 17.60
N PRO A 211 -17.68 16.56 18.81
CA PRO A 211 -17.25 15.17 19.07
C PRO A 211 -18.32 14.10 18.76
N GLU A 212 -19.60 14.45 18.83
CA GLU A 212 -20.72 13.57 18.54
C GLU A 212 -20.74 13.08 17.08
N ILE A 213 -20.33 13.93 16.13
CA ILE A 213 -20.23 13.56 14.72
C ILE A 213 -19.15 12.50 14.55
N TRP A 214 -17.98 12.75 15.13
CA TRP A 214 -16.85 11.82 15.10
C TRP A 214 -17.22 10.47 15.74
N GLN A 215 -17.96 10.49 16.87
CA GLN A 215 -18.41 9.27 17.54
C GLN A 215 -19.37 8.44 16.68
N ASN A 216 -20.28 9.08 15.93
CA ASN A 216 -21.17 8.37 15.01
C ASN A 216 -20.39 7.65 13.89
N TYR A 217 -19.32 8.27 13.38
CA TYR A 217 -18.43 7.66 12.39
C TYR A 217 -17.61 6.51 12.98
N LEU A 218 -17.08 6.67 14.19
CA LEU A 218 -16.42 5.58 14.90
C LEU A 218 -17.36 4.39 15.13
N GLN A 219 -18.63 4.62 15.45
CA GLN A 219 -19.63 3.56 15.62
C GLN A 219 -19.88 2.80 14.31
N GLU A 220 -19.94 3.49 13.17
CA GLU A 220 -20.08 2.81 11.87
C GLU A 220 -18.86 1.94 11.55
N VAL A 221 -17.64 2.42 11.81
CA VAL A 221 -16.43 1.60 11.66
C VAL A 221 -16.51 0.35 12.55
N ARG A 222 -16.91 0.50 13.82
CA ARG A 222 -17.09 -0.64 14.74
C ARG A 222 -18.13 -1.64 14.21
N ARG A 223 -19.26 -1.15 13.69
CA ARG A 223 -20.32 -1.97 13.09
C ARG A 223 -19.80 -2.79 11.90
N ARG A 224 -19.14 -2.12 10.94
CA ARG A 224 -18.56 -2.73 9.73
C ARG A 224 -17.50 -3.79 10.07
N LEU A 225 -16.66 -3.52 11.07
CA LEU A 225 -15.67 -4.48 11.54
C LEU A 225 -16.31 -5.73 12.15
N ASN A 226 -17.38 -5.57 12.92
CA ASN A 226 -18.11 -6.69 13.51
C ASN A 226 -18.82 -7.54 12.44
N GLU A 227 -19.38 -6.89 11.42
CA GLU A 227 -20.05 -7.54 10.29
C GLU A 227 -19.09 -8.09 9.23
N LYS A 228 -17.78 -7.77 9.32
CA LYS A 228 -16.74 -8.07 8.33
C LYS A 228 -17.04 -7.49 6.94
N ASP A 229 -17.75 -6.37 6.90
CA ASP A 229 -18.15 -5.66 5.69
C ASP A 229 -17.19 -4.49 5.39
N TYR A 230 -15.96 -4.82 5.00
CA TYR A 230 -14.93 -3.83 4.65
C TYR A 230 -13.81 -4.43 3.78
N GLN A 231 -13.11 -3.56 3.03
CA GLN A 231 -11.85 -3.90 2.37
C GLN A 231 -10.66 -3.40 3.20
N ALA A 232 -9.62 -4.23 3.35
CA ALA A 232 -8.49 -3.93 4.22
C ALA A 232 -7.72 -2.65 3.80
N GLN A 233 -7.55 -2.42 2.50
CA GLN A 233 -6.89 -1.22 1.97
C GLN A 233 -7.67 0.06 2.28
N THR A 234 -8.99 0.00 2.16
CA THR A 234 -9.90 1.12 2.42
C THR A 234 -10.00 1.45 3.91
N LEU A 235 -9.94 0.43 4.77
CA LEU A 235 -10.00 0.61 6.22
C LEU A 235 -8.84 1.45 6.76
N ASP A 236 -7.65 1.34 6.15
CA ASP A 236 -6.47 2.12 6.51
C ASP A 236 -6.72 3.62 6.32
N GLU A 237 -7.20 4.00 5.14
CA GLU A 237 -7.55 5.40 4.81
C GLU A 237 -8.62 5.95 5.77
N ILE A 238 -9.64 5.14 6.07
CA ILE A 238 -10.74 5.54 6.97
C ILE A 238 -10.27 5.75 8.41
N LEU A 239 -9.44 4.84 8.94
CA LEU A 239 -8.90 4.95 10.29
C LEU A 239 -7.88 6.09 10.39
N GLY A 240 -7.07 6.31 9.35
CA GLY A 240 -6.17 7.45 9.23
C GLY A 240 -6.93 8.79 9.26
N TRP A 241 -8.05 8.88 8.54
CA TRP A 241 -8.93 10.04 8.58
C TRP A 241 -9.50 10.28 9.99
N LEU A 242 -10.06 9.24 10.64
CA LEU A 242 -10.59 9.37 12.01
C LEU A 242 -9.53 9.81 13.01
N GLN A 243 -8.31 9.28 12.89
CA GLN A 243 -7.21 9.64 13.77
C GLN A 243 -6.79 11.10 13.57
N THR A 244 -6.68 11.55 12.32
CA THR A 244 -6.29 12.93 11.96
C THR A 244 -7.26 13.98 12.48
N TYR A 245 -8.56 13.66 12.44
CA TYR A 245 -9.65 14.57 12.81
C TYR A 245 -10.30 14.20 14.15
N SER A 246 -9.56 13.50 15.01
CA SER A 246 -10.01 13.16 16.35
C SER A 246 -10.15 14.41 17.23
N PRO A 247 -11.25 14.55 18.00
CA PRO A 247 -11.37 15.58 19.03
C PRO A 247 -10.27 15.41 20.10
N ALA A 248 -9.81 16.51 20.72
CA ALA A 248 -8.67 16.48 21.65
C ALA A 248 -8.81 15.46 22.80
N GLU A 249 -10.04 15.25 23.30
CA GLU A 249 -10.34 14.31 24.38
C GLU A 249 -10.70 12.89 23.89
N ASN A 250 -11.01 12.74 22.60
CA ASN A 250 -11.46 11.48 22.03
C ASN A 250 -10.34 10.89 21.17
N LYS A 251 -9.78 9.75 21.59
CA LYS A 251 -8.85 8.99 20.74
C LYS A 251 -9.56 7.78 20.18
N LEU A 252 -9.01 7.23 19.08
CA LEU A 252 -9.40 5.89 18.66
C LEU A 252 -9.26 4.93 19.86
N PRO A 253 -10.24 4.04 20.11
CA PRO A 253 -10.14 3.02 21.14
C PRO A 253 -8.85 2.19 20.97
N PRO A 254 -8.18 1.77 22.06
CA PRO A 254 -6.89 1.09 21.98
C PRO A 254 -6.89 -0.10 21.01
N LEU A 255 -7.92 -0.95 21.01
CA LEU A 255 -8.02 -2.09 20.09
C LEU A 255 -8.08 -1.67 18.61
N LEU A 256 -8.72 -0.55 18.30
CA LEU A 256 -8.77 -0.03 16.93
C LEU A 256 -7.44 0.61 16.53
N GLN A 257 -6.77 1.32 17.44
CA GLN A 257 -5.40 1.80 17.23
C GLN A 257 -4.45 0.63 16.96
N LEU A 258 -4.56 -0.45 17.75
CA LEU A 258 -3.79 -1.67 17.62
C LEU A 258 -3.97 -2.28 16.22
N ARG A 259 -5.22 -2.43 15.76
CA ARG A 259 -5.53 -2.98 14.42
C ARG A 259 -5.02 -2.09 13.28
N PHE A 260 -5.19 -0.78 13.40
CA PHE A 260 -4.69 0.21 12.44
C PHE A 260 -3.17 0.14 12.29
N GLN A 261 -2.44 0.29 13.41
CA GLN A 261 -0.99 0.25 13.41
C GLN A 261 -0.44 -1.13 12.99
N ALA A 262 -1.15 -2.22 13.29
CA ALA A 262 -0.77 -3.55 12.83
C ALA A 262 -0.87 -3.69 11.30
N ALA A 263 -1.84 -3.04 10.65
CA ALA A 263 -1.98 -3.03 9.19
C ALA A 263 -0.82 -2.27 8.53
N HIS A 264 -0.50 -1.08 9.04
CA HIS A 264 0.69 -0.33 8.61
C HIS A 264 1.97 -1.13 8.79
N LEU A 265 2.18 -1.76 9.96
CA LEU A 265 3.35 -2.61 10.19
C LEU A 265 3.43 -3.78 9.20
N ALA A 266 2.30 -4.38 8.81
CA ALA A 266 2.31 -5.44 7.80
C ALA A 266 2.72 -4.92 6.42
N SER A 267 2.24 -3.73 6.03
CA SER A 267 2.64 -3.05 4.79
C SER A 267 4.14 -2.71 4.81
N ASP A 268 4.63 -2.14 5.91
CA ASP A 268 6.04 -1.81 6.12
C ASP A 268 6.92 -3.07 6.07
N ASN A 269 6.49 -4.17 6.71
CA ASN A 269 7.20 -5.45 6.66
C ASN A 269 7.30 -6.01 5.24
N HIS A 270 6.24 -5.90 4.43
CA HIS A 270 6.28 -6.31 3.02
C HIS A 270 7.28 -5.50 2.19
N GLN A 271 7.57 -4.27 2.62
CA GLN A 271 8.51 -3.37 1.96
C GLN A 271 9.88 -3.30 2.66
N GLY A 272 10.09 -4.08 3.74
CA GLY A 272 11.33 -4.06 4.52
C GLY A 272 11.62 -2.74 5.24
N ARG A 273 10.58 -1.98 5.60
CA ARG A 273 10.66 -0.74 6.37
C ARG A 273 10.37 -1.01 7.85
N MET A 274 10.98 -0.24 8.75
CA MET A 274 10.69 -0.31 10.19
C MET A 274 10.63 1.10 10.77
N ASN A 275 9.50 1.45 11.37
CA ASN A 275 9.32 2.71 12.09
C ASN A 275 9.36 2.44 13.60
N LEU A 276 10.42 2.89 14.27
CA LEU A 276 10.64 2.69 15.71
C LEU A 276 9.51 3.28 16.57
N THR A 277 8.91 4.39 16.15
CA THR A 277 7.77 5.00 16.86
C THR A 277 6.53 4.11 16.78
N THR A 278 6.25 3.55 15.61
CA THR A 278 5.15 2.59 15.41
C THR A 278 5.38 1.31 16.23
N VAL A 279 6.64 0.85 16.29
CA VAL A 279 7.02 -0.33 17.09
C VAL A 279 6.76 -0.10 18.57
N GLN A 280 7.22 1.03 19.13
CA GLN A 280 7.00 1.35 20.54
C GLN A 280 5.50 1.44 20.87
N ASN A 281 4.73 2.15 20.05
CA ASN A 281 3.28 2.28 20.26
C ASN A 281 2.57 0.92 20.25
N LEU A 282 2.98 0.00 19.36
CA LEU A 282 2.41 -1.35 19.29
C LEU A 282 2.77 -2.21 20.50
N LEU A 283 3.97 -2.03 21.08
CA LEU A 283 4.36 -2.70 22.32
C LEU A 283 3.51 -2.18 23.50
N ASP A 284 3.36 -0.87 23.63
CA ASP A 284 2.57 -0.24 24.69
C ASP A 284 1.08 -0.64 24.60
N LEU A 285 0.51 -0.61 23.39
CA LEU A 285 -0.85 -1.09 23.13
C LEU A 285 -0.98 -2.58 23.44
N GLY A 286 0.01 -3.40 23.04
CA GLY A 286 0.06 -4.83 23.33
C GLY A 286 -0.03 -5.11 24.83
N GLU A 287 0.74 -4.39 25.64
CA GLU A 287 0.72 -4.54 27.10
C GLU A 287 -0.61 -4.16 27.73
N SER A 288 -1.22 -3.06 27.26
CA SER A 288 -2.53 -2.63 27.76
C SER A 288 -3.66 -3.59 27.36
N LEU A 289 -3.57 -4.23 26.19
CA LEU A 289 -4.64 -5.02 25.61
C LEU A 289 -4.49 -6.52 25.79
N LYS A 290 -3.41 -7.01 26.39
CA LYS A 290 -3.14 -8.46 26.50
C LYS A 290 -4.23 -9.26 27.22
N TYR A 291 -5.04 -8.62 28.07
CA TYR A 291 -6.19 -9.25 28.73
C TYR A 291 -7.52 -9.02 28.02
N GLU A 292 -7.59 -8.08 27.08
CA GLU A 292 -8.81 -7.72 26.35
C GLU A 292 -8.84 -8.35 24.93
N ALA A 293 -7.68 -8.49 24.29
CA ALA A 293 -7.51 -8.92 22.91
C ALA A 293 -6.22 -9.74 22.71
N ALA A 294 -5.99 -10.71 23.60
CA ALA A 294 -4.79 -11.55 23.59
C ALA A 294 -4.43 -12.18 22.22
N PRO A 295 -5.39 -12.68 21.41
CA PRO A 295 -5.09 -13.20 20.08
C PRO A 295 -4.49 -12.16 19.12
N GLU A 296 -5.06 -10.95 19.08
CA GLU A 296 -4.54 -9.85 18.26
C GLU A 296 -3.18 -9.35 18.75
N VAL A 297 -2.99 -9.26 20.07
CA VAL A 297 -1.71 -8.89 20.66
C VAL A 297 -0.61 -9.90 20.30
N ALA A 298 -0.89 -11.20 20.42
CA ALA A 298 0.03 -12.27 20.02
C ALA A 298 0.39 -12.21 18.52
N GLN A 299 -0.58 -11.86 17.66
CA GLN A 299 -0.33 -11.66 16.24
C GLN A 299 0.61 -10.48 16.00
N ILE A 300 0.49 -9.41 16.77
CA ILE A 300 1.33 -8.22 16.65
C ILE A 300 2.74 -8.47 17.13
N TYR A 301 2.92 -9.15 18.25
CA TYR A 301 4.26 -9.56 18.69
C TYR A 301 4.97 -10.44 17.66
N ASN A 302 4.24 -11.34 16.98
CA ASN A 302 4.79 -12.06 15.82
C ASN A 302 5.23 -11.12 14.69
N ARG A 303 4.41 -10.12 14.34
CA ARG A 303 4.73 -9.16 13.26
C ARG A 303 5.92 -8.27 13.62
N LEU A 304 6.02 -7.84 14.88
CA LEU A 304 7.15 -7.06 15.38
C LEU A 304 8.44 -7.88 15.39
N ALA A 305 8.35 -9.16 15.77
CA ALA A 305 9.49 -10.06 15.67
C ALA A 305 9.94 -10.23 14.21
N VAL A 306 9.01 -10.40 13.25
CA VAL A 306 9.35 -10.43 11.81
C VAL A 306 9.97 -9.11 11.33
N ALA A 307 9.49 -7.97 11.82
CA ALA A 307 10.08 -6.67 11.48
C ALA A 307 11.54 -6.59 11.96
N ALA A 308 11.82 -7.04 13.18
CA ALA A 308 13.16 -7.08 13.75
C ALA A 308 14.07 -8.09 13.01
N THR A 309 13.57 -9.27 12.60
CA THR A 309 14.38 -10.22 11.82
C THR A 309 14.70 -9.69 10.41
N ASN A 310 13.82 -8.89 9.81
CA ASN A 310 14.07 -8.23 8.53
C ASN A 310 15.21 -7.21 8.60
N ILE A 311 15.69 -6.83 9.78
CA ILE A 311 16.84 -5.92 9.96
C ILE A 311 17.99 -6.55 10.77
N TYR A 312 18.07 -7.89 10.84
CA TYR A 312 19.09 -8.65 11.59
C TYR A 312 19.11 -8.42 13.11
N GLU A 313 18.05 -7.84 13.68
CA GLU A 313 17.92 -7.63 15.12
C GLU A 313 17.32 -8.87 15.81
N PHE A 314 17.99 -10.02 15.66
CA PHE A 314 17.50 -11.31 16.16
C PHE A 314 17.36 -11.36 17.70
N GLY A 315 18.21 -10.62 18.42
CA GLY A 315 18.14 -10.50 19.87
C GLY A 315 16.82 -9.86 20.32
N TYR A 316 16.46 -8.72 19.72
CA TYR A 316 15.18 -8.05 19.99
C TYR A 316 13.98 -8.89 19.56
N ALA A 317 14.05 -9.53 18.38
CA ALA A 317 13.00 -10.45 17.94
C ALA A 317 12.77 -11.59 18.95
N GLY A 318 13.87 -12.14 19.51
CA GLY A 318 13.82 -13.14 20.57
C GLY A 318 13.17 -12.63 21.84
N GLN A 319 13.53 -11.43 22.31
CA GLN A 319 12.92 -10.81 23.51
C GLN A 319 11.41 -10.60 23.34
N ILE A 320 10.97 -10.09 22.18
CA ILE A 320 9.55 -9.87 21.86
C ILE A 320 8.78 -11.19 21.92
N LEU A 321 9.30 -12.25 21.30
CA LEU A 321 8.62 -13.54 21.28
C LEU A 321 8.64 -14.26 22.62
N GLN A 322 9.71 -14.12 23.41
CA GLN A 322 9.77 -14.64 24.78
C GLN A 322 8.72 -13.95 25.65
N HIS A 323 8.61 -12.62 25.54
CA HIS A 323 7.56 -11.87 26.20
C HIS A 323 6.16 -12.34 25.75
N ALA A 324 5.93 -12.47 24.45
CA ALA A 324 4.66 -12.94 23.89
C ALA A 324 4.27 -14.34 24.39
N ARG A 325 5.24 -15.22 24.65
CA ARG A 325 5.01 -16.58 25.16
C ARG A 325 4.54 -16.61 26.62
N THR A 326 4.64 -15.50 27.35
CA THR A 326 4.02 -15.41 28.68
C THR A 326 2.49 -15.44 28.61
N LEU A 327 1.91 -15.16 27.44
CA LEU A 327 0.48 -15.28 27.20
C LEU A 327 0.07 -16.76 27.10
N PRO A 328 -0.93 -17.23 27.87
CA PRO A 328 -1.31 -18.62 27.87
C PRO A 328 -2.06 -19.01 26.59
N GLU A 329 -1.89 -20.26 26.15
CA GLU A 329 -2.52 -20.81 24.93
C GLU A 329 -4.04 -20.56 24.90
N ILE A 330 -4.71 -20.71 26.04
CA ILE A 330 -6.16 -20.52 26.16
C ILE A 330 -6.60 -19.07 25.85
N ALA A 331 -5.77 -18.07 26.17
CA ALA A 331 -6.09 -16.67 25.94
C ALA A 331 -5.82 -16.27 24.49
N VAL A 332 -4.68 -16.66 23.92
CA VAL A 332 -4.28 -16.27 22.56
C VAL A 332 -4.95 -17.12 21.47
N GLY A 333 -5.48 -18.28 21.84
CA GLY A 333 -5.98 -19.28 20.93
C GLY A 333 -4.87 -20.17 20.37
N ARG A 334 -5.15 -21.47 20.30
CA ARG A 334 -4.22 -22.53 19.91
C ARG A 334 -3.46 -22.24 18.61
N GLN A 335 -4.12 -21.69 17.59
CA GLN A 335 -3.47 -21.39 16.31
C GLN A 335 -2.39 -20.31 16.45
N GLN A 336 -2.67 -19.21 17.15
CA GLN A 336 -1.68 -18.13 17.32
C GLN A 336 -0.56 -18.57 18.27
N TYR A 337 -0.88 -19.37 19.28
CA TYR A 337 0.13 -19.97 20.16
C TYR A 337 1.12 -20.84 19.39
N GLY A 338 0.63 -21.71 18.49
CA GLY A 338 1.49 -22.51 17.61
C GLY A 338 2.36 -21.65 16.69
N ARG A 339 1.84 -20.52 16.20
CA ARG A 339 2.63 -19.56 15.41
C ARG A 339 3.73 -18.89 16.23
N LEU A 340 3.46 -18.49 17.47
CA LEU A 340 4.50 -17.99 18.38
C LEU A 340 5.62 -19.03 18.57
N GLN A 341 5.26 -20.31 18.79
CA GLN A 341 6.25 -21.39 18.90
C GLN A 341 7.09 -21.53 17.62
N SER A 342 6.44 -21.52 16.45
CA SER A 342 7.10 -21.59 15.15
C SER A 342 8.04 -20.39 14.91
N SER A 343 7.62 -19.17 15.27
CA SER A 343 8.46 -17.97 15.21
C SER A 343 9.67 -18.04 16.13
N ILE A 344 9.50 -18.55 17.36
CA ILE A 344 10.64 -18.77 18.28
C ILE A 344 11.61 -19.79 17.68
N GLY A 345 11.09 -20.85 17.05
CA GLY A 345 11.91 -21.81 16.30
C GLY A 345 12.75 -21.13 15.23
N GLN A 346 12.16 -20.21 14.46
CA GLN A 346 12.90 -19.41 13.46
C GLN A 346 14.01 -18.57 14.11
N ILE A 347 13.77 -17.89 15.25
CA ILE A 347 14.82 -17.12 15.96
C ILE A 347 16.00 -17.99 16.39
N ASN A 348 15.71 -19.17 16.92
CA ASN A 348 16.77 -20.12 17.27
C ASN A 348 17.53 -20.59 16.02
N ALA A 349 16.85 -20.80 14.89
CA ALA A 349 17.51 -21.16 13.63
C ALA A 349 18.37 -20.01 13.07
N PHE A 350 17.92 -18.75 13.17
CA PHE A 350 18.70 -17.56 12.77
C PHE A 350 20.02 -17.46 13.54
N THR A 351 20.00 -17.84 14.81
CA THR A 351 21.14 -17.71 15.73
C THR A 351 22.03 -18.96 15.79
N GLY A 352 21.77 -19.97 14.95
CA GLY A 352 22.56 -21.21 14.89
C GLY A 352 22.18 -22.27 15.93
N GLU A 353 21.16 -22.00 16.76
CA GLU A 353 20.65 -22.90 17.80
C GLU A 353 19.72 -23.97 17.21
N HIS A 354 20.22 -24.74 16.24
CA HIS A 354 19.43 -25.63 15.39
C HIS A 354 18.63 -26.69 16.14
N ARG A 355 19.17 -27.21 17.25
CA ARG A 355 18.47 -28.19 18.10
C ARG A 355 17.28 -27.59 18.84
N MET A 356 17.45 -26.36 19.35
CA MET A 356 16.36 -25.63 19.99
C MET A 356 15.28 -25.27 18.97
N ALA A 357 15.70 -24.79 17.79
CA ALA A 357 14.80 -24.51 16.68
C ALA A 357 13.90 -25.71 16.34
N GLU A 358 14.50 -26.89 16.18
CA GLU A 358 13.79 -28.13 15.87
C GLU A 358 12.79 -28.55 16.97
N SER A 359 13.15 -28.36 18.24
CA SER A 359 12.23 -28.60 19.36
C SER A 359 11.00 -27.70 19.28
N TYR A 360 11.20 -26.41 18.99
CA TYR A 360 10.10 -25.46 18.85
C TYR A 360 9.21 -25.73 17.64
N PHE A 361 9.80 -26.09 16.50
CA PHE A 361 9.01 -26.45 15.33
C PHE A 361 8.18 -27.73 15.56
N THR A 362 8.73 -28.71 16.28
CA THR A 362 8.00 -29.92 16.68
C THR A 362 6.81 -29.56 17.58
N GLN A 363 7.04 -28.76 18.62
CA GLN A 363 5.98 -28.27 19.49
C GLN A 363 4.90 -27.49 18.73
N ALA A 364 5.30 -26.62 17.78
CA ALA A 364 4.35 -25.87 16.96
C ALA A 364 3.46 -26.81 16.12
N ILE A 365 4.05 -27.82 15.47
CA ILE A 365 3.30 -28.82 14.70
C ILE A 365 2.35 -29.60 15.60
N GLU A 366 2.79 -30.06 16.77
CA GLU A 366 1.93 -30.72 17.76
C GLU A 366 0.78 -29.82 18.25
N THR A 367 0.99 -28.52 18.32
CA THR A 367 -0.06 -27.55 18.64
C THR A 367 -1.05 -27.43 17.48
N PHE A 368 -0.58 -27.36 16.23
CA PHE A 368 -1.43 -27.23 15.05
C PHE A 368 -2.25 -28.49 14.76
N THR A 369 -1.74 -29.69 15.03
CA THR A 369 -2.49 -30.95 14.84
C THR A 369 -3.73 -31.05 15.74
N LYS A 370 -3.76 -30.29 16.83
CA LYS A 370 -4.91 -30.20 17.76
C LYS A 370 -5.95 -29.15 17.32
N LEU A 371 -5.78 -28.47 16.18
CA LEU A 371 -6.79 -27.54 15.65
C LEU A 371 -8.00 -28.30 15.10
N SER A 372 -9.19 -27.75 15.33
CA SER A 372 -10.45 -28.34 14.84
C SER A 372 -10.68 -28.13 13.34
N ASP A 373 -10.11 -27.08 12.74
CA ASP A 373 -10.14 -26.84 11.30
C ASP A 373 -8.91 -27.47 10.60
N PRO A 374 -9.08 -28.56 9.83
CA PRO A 374 -7.98 -29.22 9.14
C PRO A 374 -7.35 -28.37 8.03
N ALA A 375 -8.06 -27.40 7.45
CA ALA A 375 -7.50 -26.51 6.44
C ALA A 375 -6.51 -25.53 7.07
N ALA A 376 -6.90 -24.88 8.19
CA ALA A 376 -6.02 -24.05 8.99
C ALA A 376 -4.79 -24.83 9.50
N ALA A 377 -5.00 -26.03 10.05
CA ALA A 377 -3.92 -26.89 10.53
C ALA A 377 -2.90 -27.21 9.43
N ARG A 378 -3.37 -27.68 8.26
CA ARG A 378 -2.50 -28.01 7.13
C ARG A 378 -1.67 -26.82 6.65
N LYS A 379 -2.26 -25.63 6.62
CA LYS A 379 -1.56 -24.40 6.21
C LYS A 379 -0.38 -24.08 7.14
N ASP A 380 -0.63 -24.01 8.45
CA ASP A 380 0.40 -23.63 9.43
C ASP A 380 1.46 -24.74 9.63
N ILE A 381 1.06 -26.02 9.54
CA ILE A 381 1.98 -27.17 9.52
C ILE A 381 2.89 -27.12 8.30
N ARG A 382 2.33 -26.92 7.09
CA ARG A 382 3.12 -26.83 5.84
C ARG A 382 4.15 -25.70 5.94
N GLN A 383 3.75 -24.53 6.44
CA GLN A 383 4.67 -23.41 6.63
C GLN A 383 5.79 -23.75 7.63
N THR A 384 5.45 -24.39 8.75
CA THR A 384 6.44 -24.79 9.77
C THR A 384 7.39 -25.88 9.26
N LEU A 385 6.92 -26.79 8.39
CA LEU A 385 7.76 -27.79 7.74
C LEU A 385 8.80 -27.15 6.79
N LEU A 386 8.46 -26.05 6.11
CA LEU A 386 9.44 -25.30 5.30
C LEU A 386 10.59 -24.78 6.19
N TYR A 387 10.27 -24.20 7.35
CA TYR A 387 11.29 -23.73 8.30
C TYR A 387 12.11 -24.89 8.89
N ARG A 388 11.49 -26.04 9.19
CA ARG A 388 12.24 -27.25 9.61
C ARG A 388 13.20 -27.73 8.54
N LEU A 389 12.78 -27.74 7.27
CA LEU A 389 13.65 -28.13 6.16
C LEU A 389 14.87 -27.21 6.05
N HIS A 390 14.66 -25.89 6.13
CA HIS A 390 15.74 -24.91 6.13
C HIS A 390 16.70 -25.12 7.31
N ASN A 391 16.17 -25.33 8.51
CA ASN A 391 16.98 -25.58 9.71
C ASN A 391 17.82 -26.85 9.60
N ALA A 392 17.24 -27.94 9.10
CA ALA A 392 17.96 -29.18 8.89
C ALA A 392 19.06 -29.04 7.82
N ALA A 393 18.78 -28.33 6.72
CA ALA A 393 19.76 -28.07 5.67
C ALA A 393 20.91 -27.16 6.12
N ASP A 394 20.67 -26.21 7.03
CA ASP A 394 21.72 -25.37 7.62
C ASP A 394 22.54 -26.09 8.68
N ALA A 395 21.90 -26.93 9.47
CA ALA A 395 22.57 -27.81 10.42
C ALA A 395 23.37 -28.96 9.75
N ALA A 396 23.38 -29.03 8.41
CA ALA A 396 23.94 -30.12 7.63
C ALA A 396 23.45 -31.50 8.12
N ALA A 397 22.16 -31.60 8.46
CA ALA A 397 21.57 -32.82 8.98
C ALA A 397 21.68 -33.97 7.96
N PRO A 398 21.84 -35.23 8.41
CA PRO A 398 21.83 -36.38 7.51
C PRO A 398 20.54 -36.48 6.68
N TRP A 399 20.63 -37.03 5.48
CA TRP A 399 19.49 -37.15 4.57
C TRP A 399 18.33 -37.94 5.18
N GLU A 400 18.60 -38.93 6.02
CA GLU A 400 17.60 -39.74 6.71
C GLU A 400 16.69 -38.90 7.61
N THR A 401 17.21 -37.77 8.11
CA THR A 401 16.45 -36.79 8.90
C THR A 401 15.65 -35.84 7.99
N VAL A 402 16.21 -35.49 6.82
CA VAL A 402 15.64 -34.52 5.89
C VAL A 402 14.57 -35.12 4.97
N GLN A 403 14.74 -36.37 4.54
CA GLN A 403 13.88 -37.05 3.58
C GLN A 403 12.40 -37.08 4.00
N PRO A 404 12.03 -37.36 5.27
CA PRO A 404 10.62 -37.33 5.68
C PRO A 404 10.00 -35.94 5.60
N ILE A 405 10.78 -34.89 5.91
CA ILE A 405 10.35 -33.48 5.82
C ILE A 405 10.13 -33.11 4.35
N ALA A 406 11.11 -33.41 3.49
CA ALA A 406 11.01 -33.18 2.05
C ALA A 406 9.82 -33.92 1.43
N THR A 407 9.60 -35.19 1.82
CA THR A 407 8.46 -35.99 1.35
C THR A 407 7.12 -35.36 1.75
N SER A 408 7.03 -34.81 2.96
CA SER A 408 5.82 -34.14 3.44
C SER A 408 5.50 -32.84 2.69
N LEU A 409 6.53 -32.13 2.21
CA LEU A 409 6.39 -30.86 1.49
C LEU A 409 6.16 -31.04 -0.02
N PHE A 410 6.90 -31.97 -0.63
CA PHE A 410 7.04 -32.11 -2.08
C PHE A 410 6.44 -33.42 -2.63
N GLY A 411 6.02 -34.34 -1.76
CA GLY A 411 5.63 -35.70 -2.13
C GLY A 411 6.82 -36.64 -2.21
N SER A 412 6.54 -37.94 -2.37
CA SER A 412 7.56 -38.99 -2.43
C SER A 412 8.42 -38.98 -3.70
N ASP A 413 7.99 -38.24 -4.72
CA ASP A 413 8.68 -38.15 -6.02
C ASP A 413 9.12 -36.70 -6.28
N LEU A 414 10.39 -36.42 -5.99
CA LEU A 414 10.98 -35.10 -6.19
C LEU A 414 11.05 -34.68 -7.67
N ASN A 415 11.02 -35.62 -8.63
CA ASN A 415 10.97 -35.27 -10.06
C ASN A 415 9.62 -34.64 -10.42
N LYS A 416 8.52 -35.11 -9.82
CA LYS A 416 7.20 -34.47 -9.97
C LYS A 416 7.19 -33.06 -9.39
N ALA A 417 7.81 -32.85 -8.23
CA ALA A 417 7.95 -31.53 -7.65
C ALA A 417 8.80 -30.60 -8.54
N ALA A 418 9.94 -31.08 -9.04
CA ALA A 418 10.79 -30.36 -9.97
C ALA A 418 10.02 -29.91 -11.23
N ASN A 419 9.28 -30.82 -11.86
CA ASN A 419 8.43 -30.49 -13.00
C ASN A 419 7.39 -29.42 -12.65
N LYS A 420 6.65 -29.61 -11.55
CA LYS A 420 5.61 -28.66 -11.10
C LYS A 420 6.18 -27.24 -10.94
N PHE A 421 7.27 -27.09 -10.19
CA PHE A 421 7.84 -25.78 -9.87
C PHE A 421 8.67 -25.17 -11.02
N SER A 422 9.04 -25.97 -12.02
CA SER A 422 9.70 -25.42 -13.21
C SER A 422 8.75 -24.62 -14.10
N VAL A 423 7.45 -24.97 -14.15
CA VAL A 423 6.48 -24.36 -15.08
C VAL A 423 5.39 -23.52 -14.41
N GLY A 424 5.30 -23.56 -13.08
CA GLY A 424 4.27 -22.84 -12.31
C GLY A 424 4.84 -21.65 -11.55
N THR A 425 3.96 -20.69 -11.23
CA THR A 425 4.27 -19.53 -10.37
C THR A 425 3.70 -19.68 -8.95
N ASP A 426 2.89 -20.71 -8.72
CA ASP A 426 2.21 -20.93 -7.45
C ASP A 426 3.15 -21.49 -6.37
N ASP A 427 2.92 -21.12 -5.11
CA ASP A 427 3.67 -21.62 -3.95
C ASP A 427 5.19 -21.38 -4.04
N ARG A 428 5.56 -20.15 -4.42
CA ARG A 428 6.93 -19.65 -4.58
C ARG A 428 7.88 -19.93 -3.39
N PHE A 429 7.37 -20.01 -2.15
CA PHE A 429 8.19 -20.35 -0.98
C PHE A 429 8.59 -21.83 -0.96
N SER A 430 7.68 -22.73 -1.35
CA SER A 430 8.02 -24.15 -1.52
C SER A 430 8.96 -24.37 -2.70
N HIS A 431 8.79 -23.59 -3.78
CA HIS A 431 9.73 -23.60 -4.90
C HIS A 431 11.15 -23.21 -4.45
N HIS A 432 11.29 -22.08 -3.75
CA HIS A 432 12.55 -21.65 -3.15
C HIS A 432 13.18 -22.76 -2.30
N ALA A 433 12.41 -23.34 -1.37
CA ALA A 433 12.88 -24.41 -0.50
C ALA A 433 13.35 -25.67 -1.26
N LEU A 434 12.69 -26.01 -2.37
CA LEU A 434 13.09 -27.14 -3.23
C LEU A 434 14.46 -26.89 -3.89
N LEU A 435 14.71 -25.69 -4.42
CA LEU A 435 15.99 -25.40 -5.06
C LEU A 435 17.14 -25.40 -4.05
N ARG A 436 16.88 -24.90 -2.85
CA ARG A 436 17.84 -24.96 -1.75
C ARG A 436 18.11 -26.39 -1.29
N LEU A 437 17.09 -27.25 -1.25
CA LEU A 437 17.26 -28.69 -1.00
C LEU A 437 18.22 -29.32 -2.04
N PHE A 438 18.10 -28.94 -3.31
CA PHE A 438 19.00 -29.42 -4.37
C PHE A 438 20.45 -28.96 -4.18
N ALA A 439 20.64 -27.73 -3.69
CA ALA A 439 21.97 -27.20 -3.39
C ALA A 439 22.59 -27.88 -2.16
N ALA A 440 21.80 -28.13 -1.12
CA ALA A 440 22.29 -28.72 0.14
C ALA A 440 22.54 -30.24 0.06
N TYR A 441 21.79 -30.97 -0.78
CA TYR A 441 21.87 -32.43 -0.91
C TYR A 441 22.03 -32.87 -2.37
N PRO A 442 23.12 -32.47 -3.06
CA PRO A 442 23.25 -32.61 -4.50
C PRO A 442 23.27 -34.06 -4.98
N GLN A 443 23.78 -35.00 -4.16
CA GLN A 443 23.83 -36.43 -4.51
C GLN A 443 22.44 -37.08 -4.41
N GLN A 444 21.74 -36.84 -3.30
CA GLN A 444 20.44 -37.44 -3.03
C GLN A 444 19.32 -36.87 -3.91
N THR A 445 19.53 -35.66 -4.46
CA THR A 445 18.54 -34.97 -5.28
C THR A 445 18.94 -34.87 -6.76
N GLU A 446 20.01 -35.55 -7.18
CA GLU A 446 20.60 -35.43 -8.52
C GLU A 446 19.56 -35.55 -9.65
N SER A 447 18.72 -36.59 -9.61
CA SER A 447 17.68 -36.83 -10.63
C SER A 447 16.67 -35.68 -10.70
N ALA A 448 16.18 -35.19 -9.56
CA ALA A 448 15.20 -34.12 -9.50
C ALA A 448 15.81 -32.77 -9.91
N ARG A 449 17.05 -32.50 -9.50
CA ARG A 449 17.82 -31.33 -9.93
C ARG A 449 17.98 -31.31 -11.46
N LYS A 450 18.35 -32.45 -12.05
CA LYS A 450 18.47 -32.57 -13.52
C LYS A 450 17.14 -32.31 -14.21
N THR A 451 16.05 -32.95 -13.76
CA THR A 451 14.69 -32.70 -14.26
C THR A 451 14.31 -31.22 -14.19
N TYR A 452 14.69 -30.53 -13.11
CA TYR A 452 14.40 -29.10 -12.95
C TYR A 452 15.16 -28.23 -13.96
N LEU A 453 16.46 -28.50 -14.15
CA LEU A 453 17.34 -27.77 -15.08
C LEU A 453 17.00 -28.05 -16.55
N ASP A 454 16.63 -29.29 -16.90
CA ASP A 454 16.21 -29.66 -18.26
C ASP A 454 14.93 -28.92 -18.70
N ASN A 455 14.15 -28.41 -17.73
CA ASN A 455 12.97 -27.59 -17.97
C ASN A 455 13.25 -26.07 -18.03
N GLU A 456 14.52 -25.63 -18.07
CA GLU A 456 14.88 -24.21 -18.12
C GLU A 456 14.12 -23.38 -19.17
N PRO A 457 13.90 -23.87 -20.40
CA PRO A 457 13.16 -23.11 -21.41
C PRO A 457 11.70 -22.80 -21.04
N ARG A 458 11.17 -23.45 -19.98
CA ARG A 458 9.79 -23.29 -19.51
C ARG A 458 9.71 -22.57 -18.16
N TRP A 459 10.85 -22.17 -17.60
CA TRP A 459 10.91 -21.47 -16.33
C TRP A 459 10.04 -20.22 -16.31
N GLN A 460 9.12 -20.19 -15.35
CA GLN A 460 8.36 -18.98 -15.06
C GLN A 460 9.13 -18.11 -14.06
N ASN A 461 8.85 -16.80 -14.13
CA ASN A 461 9.36 -15.77 -13.24
C ASN A 461 8.16 -15.00 -12.67
N GLY A 462 8.36 -14.31 -11.56
CA GLY A 462 7.34 -13.43 -10.99
C GLY A 462 7.95 -12.30 -10.18
N GLU A 463 7.08 -11.46 -9.63
CA GLU A 463 7.46 -10.26 -8.89
C GLU A 463 7.48 -10.50 -7.37
N GLY A 464 8.35 -9.72 -6.70
CA GLY A 464 8.49 -9.71 -5.25
C GLY A 464 9.18 -10.94 -4.64
N HIS A 465 9.49 -10.85 -3.36
CA HIS A 465 10.14 -11.92 -2.61
C HIS A 465 9.27 -13.20 -2.56
N PRO A 466 9.83 -14.43 -2.74
CA PRO A 466 11.25 -14.80 -2.84
C PRO A 466 11.77 -15.01 -4.28
N TRP A 467 11.17 -14.41 -5.32
CA TRP A 467 11.60 -14.67 -6.70
C TRP A 467 13.07 -14.34 -6.96
N GLN A 468 13.60 -13.29 -6.34
CA GLN A 468 15.02 -12.98 -6.38
C GLN A 468 15.90 -14.15 -5.91
N LEU A 469 15.51 -14.85 -4.84
CA LEU A 469 16.25 -15.99 -4.32
C LEU A 469 16.07 -17.24 -5.19
N ILE A 470 14.89 -17.42 -5.78
CA ILE A 470 14.68 -18.49 -6.78
C ILE A 470 15.68 -18.32 -7.93
N GLN A 471 15.89 -17.09 -8.40
CA GLN A 471 16.87 -16.80 -9.45
C GLN A 471 18.32 -17.02 -8.98
N LEU A 472 18.65 -16.62 -7.76
CA LEU A 472 19.94 -16.93 -7.15
C LEU A 472 20.20 -18.44 -7.16
N TRP A 473 19.26 -19.25 -6.66
CA TRP A 473 19.41 -20.70 -6.61
C TRP A 473 19.41 -21.37 -7.97
N ARG A 474 18.63 -20.87 -8.95
CA ARG A 474 18.74 -21.31 -10.35
C ARG A 474 20.14 -21.07 -10.90
N GLY A 475 20.70 -19.88 -10.63
CA GLY A 475 22.06 -19.52 -10.99
C GLY A 475 23.09 -20.48 -10.39
N TRP A 476 22.98 -20.72 -9.08
CA TRP A 476 23.81 -21.68 -8.34
C TRP A 476 23.77 -23.09 -8.96
N LEU A 477 22.57 -23.64 -9.14
CA LEU A 477 22.39 -25.00 -9.65
C LEU A 477 22.89 -25.16 -11.09
N ALA A 478 22.69 -24.15 -11.94
CA ALA A 478 23.17 -24.17 -13.31
C ALA A 478 24.70 -24.14 -13.40
N HIS A 479 25.36 -23.28 -12.63
CA HIS A 479 26.83 -23.18 -12.59
C HIS A 479 27.46 -24.51 -12.17
N PHE A 480 27.02 -25.08 -11.05
CA PHE A 480 27.55 -26.36 -10.56
C PHE A 480 27.07 -27.59 -11.36
N SER A 481 26.23 -27.39 -12.38
CA SER A 481 25.91 -28.39 -13.40
C SER A 481 26.64 -28.16 -14.73
N GLY A 482 27.56 -27.19 -14.79
CA GLY A 482 28.38 -26.89 -15.96
C GLY A 482 27.74 -25.97 -17.00
N ASN A 483 26.68 -25.22 -16.65
CA ASN A 483 25.99 -24.31 -17.56
C ASN A 483 26.07 -22.84 -17.11
N ASP A 484 27.22 -22.22 -17.36
CA ASP A 484 27.52 -20.83 -16.99
C ASP A 484 26.63 -19.81 -17.71
N PHE A 485 26.13 -20.14 -18.90
CA PHE A 485 25.25 -19.26 -19.65
C PHE A 485 23.89 -19.07 -18.95
N ILE A 486 23.25 -20.18 -18.56
CA ILE A 486 22.01 -20.15 -17.78
C ILE A 486 22.28 -19.55 -16.39
N ALA A 487 23.43 -19.87 -15.79
CA ALA A 487 23.81 -19.34 -14.49
C ALA A 487 23.89 -17.81 -14.50
N ALA A 488 24.60 -17.23 -15.47
CA ALA A 488 24.71 -15.79 -15.64
C ALA A 488 23.35 -15.12 -15.89
N GLN A 489 22.49 -15.71 -16.74
CA GLN A 489 21.15 -15.17 -16.98
C GLN A 489 20.31 -15.12 -15.69
N SER A 490 20.29 -16.22 -14.93
CA SER A 490 19.52 -16.31 -13.70
C SER A 490 20.05 -15.33 -12.63
N LEU A 491 21.37 -15.24 -12.45
CA LEU A 491 21.96 -14.26 -11.52
C LEU A 491 21.66 -12.82 -11.94
N ASN A 492 21.69 -12.49 -13.23
CA ASN A 492 21.30 -11.15 -13.71
C ASN A 492 19.82 -10.84 -13.43
N LEU A 493 18.92 -11.81 -13.56
CA LEU A 493 17.51 -11.63 -13.17
C LEU A 493 17.37 -11.39 -11.66
N ALA A 494 18.20 -12.03 -10.83
CA ALA A 494 18.23 -11.77 -9.39
C ALA A 494 18.71 -10.34 -9.06
N LEU A 495 19.62 -9.78 -9.87
CA LEU A 495 20.14 -8.41 -9.70
C LEU A 495 19.16 -7.33 -10.20
N ASN A 496 18.36 -7.63 -11.22
CA ASN A 496 17.42 -6.69 -11.84
C ASN A 496 16.05 -6.63 -11.16
N ALA A 497 15.83 -7.39 -10.08
CA ALA A 497 14.62 -7.26 -9.28
C ALA A 497 14.59 -5.86 -8.64
N GLU A 498 13.45 -5.14 -8.71
CA GLU A 498 13.27 -3.91 -7.94
C GLU A 498 13.45 -4.23 -6.44
N ALA A 499 14.65 -3.96 -5.93
CA ALA A 499 14.98 -4.23 -4.55
C ALA A 499 14.32 -3.15 -3.68
N GLY A 500 13.28 -3.55 -2.95
CA GLY A 500 12.63 -2.73 -1.92
C GLY A 500 13.54 -2.46 -0.71
N GLY A 501 13.08 -2.74 0.50
CA GLY A 501 13.82 -2.45 1.74
C GLY A 501 15.23 -3.07 1.85
N LEU A 502 15.97 -2.65 2.89
CA LEU A 502 17.40 -2.89 3.06
C LEU A 502 17.82 -4.37 2.94
N THR A 503 17.00 -5.32 3.41
CA THR A 503 17.29 -6.75 3.28
C THR A 503 17.26 -7.27 1.83
N LEU A 504 16.36 -6.77 0.98
CA LEU A 504 16.36 -7.14 -0.44
C LEU A 504 17.57 -6.55 -1.16
N GLN A 505 17.96 -5.33 -0.80
CA GLN A 505 19.18 -4.71 -1.31
C GLN A 505 20.42 -5.48 -0.86
N TRP A 506 20.44 -5.98 0.38
CA TRP A 506 21.51 -6.85 0.89
C TRP A 506 21.60 -8.19 0.14
N ILE A 507 20.46 -8.83 -0.16
CA ILE A 507 20.41 -10.04 -0.99
C ILE A 507 20.94 -9.76 -2.39
N THR A 508 20.61 -8.60 -2.96
CA THR A 508 21.12 -8.14 -4.26
C THR A 508 22.65 -8.02 -4.24
N LEU A 509 23.21 -7.35 -3.23
CA LEU A 509 24.65 -7.21 -3.06
C LEU A 509 25.34 -8.58 -2.86
N THR A 510 24.77 -9.44 -2.02
CA THR A 510 25.28 -10.81 -1.79
C THR A 510 25.29 -11.63 -3.09
N THR A 511 24.23 -11.51 -3.89
CA THR A 511 24.12 -12.15 -5.20
C THR A 511 25.17 -11.61 -6.19
N ALA A 512 25.42 -10.31 -6.17
CA ALA A 512 26.43 -9.69 -7.02
C ALA A 512 27.85 -10.17 -6.67
N VAL A 513 28.17 -10.26 -5.36
CA VAL A 513 29.45 -10.80 -4.88
C VAL A 513 29.59 -12.26 -5.26
N LEU A 514 28.53 -13.07 -5.13
CA LEU A 514 28.52 -14.46 -5.61
C LEU A 514 28.78 -14.54 -7.13
N ALA A 515 28.11 -13.71 -7.93
CA ALA A 515 28.29 -13.69 -9.38
C ALA A 515 29.71 -13.25 -9.79
N GLU A 516 30.29 -12.25 -9.12
CA GLU A 516 31.71 -11.87 -9.28
C GLU A 516 32.61 -13.06 -8.95
N ARG A 517 32.34 -13.74 -7.84
CA ARG A 517 33.17 -14.84 -7.36
C ARG A 517 33.18 -16.04 -8.29
N LEU A 518 32.05 -16.32 -8.93
CA LEU A 518 31.89 -17.37 -9.94
C LEU A 518 32.36 -16.93 -11.35
N GLY A 519 32.76 -15.67 -11.52
CA GLY A 519 33.21 -15.14 -12.82
C GLY A 519 32.08 -14.88 -13.83
N LEU A 520 30.84 -14.78 -13.36
CA LEU A 520 29.61 -14.69 -14.16
C LEU A 520 29.10 -13.24 -14.37
N ASN A 521 29.70 -12.23 -13.74
CA ASN A 521 29.22 -10.83 -13.80
C ASN A 521 29.69 -10.03 -15.03
N LYS A 522 30.42 -10.63 -15.97
CA LYS A 522 31.13 -9.91 -17.04
C LYS A 522 30.21 -9.12 -17.98
N SER A 523 28.97 -9.56 -18.16
CA SER A 523 28.01 -8.98 -19.11
C SER A 523 27.13 -7.87 -18.52
N CYS A 524 27.00 -7.79 -17.19
CA CYS A 524 26.20 -6.79 -16.49
C CYS A 524 26.86 -6.45 -15.14
N PRO A 525 27.85 -5.54 -15.11
CA PRO A 525 28.59 -5.25 -13.89
C PRO A 525 27.71 -4.51 -12.88
N TYR A 526 27.51 -5.13 -11.71
CA TYR A 526 26.85 -4.50 -10.56
C TYR A 526 27.88 -3.69 -9.74
N PRO A 527 27.55 -2.50 -9.24
CA PRO A 527 28.50 -1.63 -8.56
C PRO A 527 28.76 -2.05 -7.09
N ILE A 528 29.37 -3.23 -6.90
CA ILE A 528 29.58 -3.89 -5.60
C ILE A 528 30.25 -2.96 -4.56
N ALA A 529 31.30 -2.24 -4.95
CA ALA A 529 32.07 -1.42 -4.00
C ALA A 529 31.26 -0.23 -3.44
N SER A 530 30.52 0.48 -4.29
CA SER A 530 29.69 1.61 -3.84
C SER A 530 28.49 1.12 -3.04
N GLU A 531 27.83 0.04 -3.47
CA GLU A 531 26.68 -0.52 -2.76
C GLU A 531 27.08 -1.11 -1.41
N SER A 532 28.23 -1.78 -1.31
CA SER A 532 28.77 -2.24 -0.04
C SER A 532 29.04 -1.09 0.93
N THR A 533 29.59 0.03 0.44
CA THR A 533 29.85 1.22 1.27
C THR A 533 28.54 1.86 1.75
N ARG A 534 27.55 1.98 0.85
CA ARG A 534 26.23 2.53 1.17
C ARG A 534 25.50 1.66 2.21
N LEU A 535 25.40 0.35 1.98
CA LEU A 535 24.73 -0.56 2.91
C LEU A 535 25.48 -0.70 4.23
N GLN A 536 26.79 -0.48 4.29
CA GLN A 536 27.50 -0.43 5.57
C GLN A 536 27.09 0.77 6.42
N ALA A 537 26.73 1.89 5.80
CA ALA A 537 26.20 3.07 6.50
C ALA A 537 24.70 2.95 6.82
N GLU A 538 23.90 2.48 5.86
CA GLU A 538 22.43 2.43 5.97
C GLU A 538 21.93 1.16 6.68
N PHE A 539 22.71 0.08 6.65
CA PHE A 539 22.34 -1.23 7.21
C PHE A 539 23.51 -1.90 7.95
N PRO A 540 24.04 -1.29 9.02
CA PRO A 540 25.23 -1.77 9.71
C PRO A 540 25.08 -3.15 10.36
N GLN A 541 23.85 -3.59 10.64
CA GLN A 541 23.53 -4.89 11.25
C GLN A 541 23.66 -6.07 10.28
N ALA A 542 23.68 -5.81 8.97
CA ALA A 542 23.90 -6.87 7.99
C ALA A 542 25.29 -7.51 8.16
N PRO A 543 25.48 -8.77 7.78
CA PRO A 543 26.74 -9.50 8.01
C PRO A 543 27.85 -9.09 7.02
N HIS A 544 28.33 -7.85 7.15
CA HIS A 544 29.37 -7.25 6.30
C HIS A 544 30.69 -8.02 6.33
N ALA A 545 31.05 -8.58 7.49
CA ALA A 545 32.24 -9.42 7.62
C ALA A 545 32.11 -10.72 6.80
N ASP A 546 30.95 -11.39 6.88
CA ASP A 546 30.68 -12.60 6.12
C ASP A 546 30.65 -12.34 4.62
N LEU A 547 30.17 -11.18 4.18
CA LEU A 547 30.23 -10.78 2.76
C LEU A 547 31.68 -10.69 2.26
N GLN A 548 32.60 -10.19 3.10
CA GLN A 548 34.03 -10.19 2.76
C GLN A 548 34.60 -11.61 2.72
N THR A 549 34.19 -12.48 3.64
CA THR A 549 34.54 -13.91 3.60
C THR A 549 34.07 -14.55 2.31
N LEU A 550 32.79 -14.37 1.92
CA LEU A 550 32.24 -14.89 0.66
C LEU A 550 33.05 -14.46 -0.56
N ARG A 551 33.52 -13.22 -0.58
CA ARG A 551 34.36 -12.70 -1.67
C ARG A 551 35.72 -13.39 -1.79
N GLN A 552 36.23 -13.94 -0.69
CA GLN A 552 37.56 -14.56 -0.59
C GLN A 552 37.53 -16.10 -0.61
N THR A 553 36.40 -16.73 -0.25
CA THR A 553 36.21 -18.19 -0.20
C THR A 553 36.55 -18.87 -1.53
N ALA A 554 37.03 -20.11 -1.53
CA ALA A 554 37.26 -20.83 -2.78
C ALA A 554 35.96 -21.02 -3.59
N ALA A 555 36.04 -21.07 -4.92
CA ALA A 555 34.89 -21.33 -5.78
C ALA A 555 34.50 -22.83 -5.82
N GLN A 556 34.60 -23.51 -4.68
CA GLN A 556 34.15 -24.89 -4.49
C GLN A 556 32.75 -24.90 -3.89
N SER A 557 31.89 -25.82 -4.35
CA SER A 557 30.46 -25.78 -4.02
C SER A 557 30.18 -25.79 -2.52
N GLU A 558 30.84 -26.66 -1.74
CA GLU A 558 30.60 -26.80 -0.30
C GLU A 558 31.06 -25.57 0.49
N GLU A 559 32.30 -25.12 0.29
CA GLU A 559 32.86 -23.95 0.98
C GLU A 559 32.10 -22.67 0.63
N LEU A 560 31.78 -22.49 -0.65
CA LEU A 560 31.06 -21.32 -1.12
C LEU A 560 29.61 -21.32 -0.62
N LEU A 561 28.98 -22.49 -0.50
CA LEU A 561 27.63 -22.61 0.04
C LEU A 561 27.60 -22.25 1.52
N ALA A 562 28.61 -22.69 2.28
CA ALA A 562 28.75 -22.32 3.68
C ALA A 562 28.91 -20.80 3.85
N ALA A 563 29.76 -20.15 3.06
CA ALA A 563 29.94 -18.69 3.10
C ALA A 563 28.70 -17.92 2.63
N LEU A 564 27.98 -18.42 1.61
CA LEU A 564 26.75 -17.79 1.14
C LEU A 564 25.65 -17.85 2.22
N LYS A 565 25.56 -18.97 2.94
CA LYS A 565 24.60 -19.16 4.04
C LYS A 565 24.86 -18.23 5.22
N THR A 566 26.07 -17.74 5.46
CA THR A 566 26.30 -16.77 6.55
C THR A 566 25.89 -15.36 6.14
N CYS A 567 25.91 -15.05 4.84
CA CYS A 567 25.49 -13.75 4.31
C CYS A 567 23.97 -13.56 4.29
N LEU A 568 23.21 -14.60 3.96
CA LEU A 568 21.75 -14.49 3.80
C LEU A 568 21.02 -14.64 5.16
N PRO A 569 19.92 -13.94 5.42
CA PRO A 569 19.10 -14.18 6.62
C PRO A 569 18.35 -15.52 6.51
N PHE A 570 18.16 -16.33 7.56
CA PHE A 570 17.62 -17.71 7.45
C PHE A 570 16.29 -17.91 6.70
N ASN A 571 15.34 -16.96 6.74
CA ASN A 571 14.12 -17.02 5.91
C ASN A 571 14.38 -16.83 4.41
N PHE A 572 15.60 -16.42 4.08
CA PHE A 572 16.11 -16.03 2.77
C PHE A 572 17.38 -16.80 2.37
N LYS A 573 17.95 -17.61 3.29
CA LYS A 573 19.03 -18.58 3.03
C LYS A 573 18.51 -19.73 2.18
#